data_AF-A0A9E3AIN7-F1
#
_entry.id   AF-A0A9E3AIN7-F1
#
_cell.length_a   1.000
_cell.length_b   1.000
_cell.length_c   1.000
_cell.angle_alpha   90.00
_cell.angle_beta   90.00
_cell.angle_gamma   90.00
#
_symmetry.space_group_name_H-M   'P 1'
#
loop_
_entity.id
_entity.type
_entity.pdbx_description
1 polymer ?
#
loop_
_entity_poly.entity_id
_entity_poly.type
_entity_poly.pdbx_seq_one_letter_code
_entity_poly.pdbx_strand_id
1 'polypeptide(L)'
;MRCSKCGRDNREGRKFCTSCGTPLVAACPKCGAPVQPDESFCGECGASLSPTNVALQTPAVEIAPGLPLITERTVPSTTVEGERKTVTVLFADLKGSTELMRDLDPEVAQAIVDPAFNIMVDAHVS
;
A
#
# COMPACT_ATOMS: atom_id res chain seq x y z
N MET A 1 -28.97 -1.15 -15.31
CA MET A 1 -27.55 -1.44 -15.62
C MET A 1 -27.41 -2.30 -16.87
N ARG A 2 -26.44 -2.02 -17.74
CA ARG A 2 -26.24 -2.72 -19.01
C ARG A 2 -25.20 -3.84 -18.87
N CYS A 3 -25.51 -5.03 -19.35
CA CYS A 3 -24.58 -6.16 -19.31
C CYS A 3 -23.41 -5.94 -20.29
N SER A 4 -22.18 -6.03 -19.82
CA SER A 4 -20.97 -5.88 -20.64
C SER A 4 -20.79 -7.00 -21.68
N LYS A 5 -21.27 -8.21 -21.40
CA LYS A 5 -21.11 -9.37 -22.29
C LYS A 5 -22.11 -9.41 -23.45
N CYS A 6 -23.40 -9.22 -23.16
CA CYS A 6 -24.47 -9.36 -24.17
C CYS A 6 -25.24 -8.07 -24.46
N GLY A 7 -24.88 -6.96 -23.82
CA GLY A 7 -25.46 -5.64 -24.08
C GLY A 7 -26.90 -5.42 -23.57
N ARG A 8 -27.51 -6.41 -22.90
CA ARG A 8 -28.88 -6.35 -22.38
C ARG A 8 -29.00 -5.40 -21.18
N ASP A 9 -30.03 -4.57 -21.18
CA ASP A 9 -30.39 -3.78 -20.00
C ASP A 9 -31.09 -4.63 -18.93
N ASN A 10 -30.63 -4.48 -17.69
CA ASN A 10 -31.14 -5.17 -16.51
C ASN A 10 -31.59 -4.14 -15.46
N ARG A 11 -32.60 -4.50 -14.66
CA ARG A 11 -33.04 -3.71 -13.50
C ARG A 11 -31.89 -3.54 -12.51
N GLU A 12 -31.82 -2.38 -11.86
CA GLU A 12 -30.85 -2.11 -10.78
C GLU A 12 -30.99 -3.11 -9.62
N GLY A 13 -29.88 -3.42 -8.96
CA GLY A 13 -29.80 -4.42 -7.88
C GLY A 13 -29.79 -5.90 -8.31
N ARG A 14 -29.79 -6.21 -9.62
CA ARG A 14 -29.65 -7.61 -10.12
C ARG A 14 -28.20 -8.09 -9.99
N LYS A 15 -28.00 -9.29 -9.43
CA LYS A 15 -26.66 -9.92 -9.32
C LYS A 15 -26.14 -10.52 -10.63
N PHE A 16 -27.04 -11.03 -11.47
CA PHE A 16 -26.73 -11.72 -12.72
C PHE A 16 -27.61 -11.23 -13.87
N CYS A 17 -27.08 -11.32 -15.10
CA CYS A 17 -27.83 -10.97 -16.30
C CYS A 17 -28.94 -11.98 -16.58
N THR A 18 -30.17 -11.50 -16.77
CA THR A 18 -31.34 -12.36 -17.03
C THR A 18 -31.31 -13.05 -18.40
N SER A 19 -30.41 -12.65 -19.30
CA SER A 19 -30.32 -13.21 -20.65
C SER A 19 -29.15 -14.17 -20.81
N CYS A 20 -27.97 -13.87 -20.24
CA CYS A 20 -26.75 -14.65 -20.47
C CYS A 20 -26.09 -15.18 -19.18
N GLY A 21 -26.67 -14.91 -18.00
CA GLY A 21 -26.18 -15.39 -16.70
C GLY A 21 -24.89 -14.74 -16.19
N THR A 22 -24.27 -13.83 -16.94
CA THR A 22 -23.02 -13.17 -16.52
C THR A 22 -23.26 -12.33 -15.26
N PRO A 23 -22.37 -12.38 -14.24
CA PRO A 23 -22.47 -11.51 -13.08
C PRO A 23 -22.44 -10.04 -13.51
N LEU A 24 -23.37 -9.27 -12.98
CA LEU A 24 -23.49 -7.83 -13.25
C LEU A 24 -22.80 -6.98 -12.19
N VAL A 25 -22.58 -7.58 -11.02
CA VAL A 25 -21.89 -6.99 -9.87
C VAL A 25 -20.39 -7.16 -10.09
N ALA A 26 -19.63 -6.09 -9.90
CA ALA A 26 -18.17 -6.15 -10.01
C ALA A 26 -17.61 -7.04 -8.89
N ALA A 27 -16.40 -7.57 -9.09
CA ALA A 27 -15.67 -8.28 -8.06
C ALA A 27 -14.48 -7.43 -7.61
N CYS A 28 -14.15 -7.49 -6.33
CA CYS A 28 -12.98 -6.82 -5.77
C CYS A 28 -11.71 -7.39 -6.44
N PRO A 29 -10.83 -6.55 -6.99
CA PRO A 29 -9.61 -7.02 -7.64
C PRO A 29 -8.60 -7.65 -6.65
N LYS A 30 -8.73 -7.35 -5.34
CA LYS A 30 -7.81 -7.87 -4.31
C LYS A 30 -8.25 -9.23 -3.75
N CYS A 31 -9.54 -9.42 -3.46
CA CYS A 31 -10.04 -10.63 -2.80
C CYS A 31 -11.12 -11.41 -3.56
N GLY A 32 -11.63 -10.88 -4.68
CA GLY A 32 -12.66 -11.55 -5.49
C GLY A 32 -14.10 -11.47 -4.94
N ALA A 33 -14.32 -10.82 -3.79
CA ALA A 33 -15.66 -10.63 -3.23
C ALA A 33 -16.54 -9.75 -4.14
N PRO A 34 -17.87 -9.98 -4.20
CA PRO A 34 -18.78 -9.12 -4.94
C PRO A 34 -18.82 -7.70 -4.35
N VAL A 35 -18.87 -6.70 -5.22
CA VAL A 35 -18.78 -5.27 -4.92
C VAL A 35 -20.02 -4.54 -5.43
N GLN A 36 -20.71 -3.83 -4.56
CA GLN A 36 -21.86 -3.03 -4.98
C GLN A 36 -21.43 -1.78 -5.76
N PRO A 37 -22.26 -1.31 -6.72
CA PRO A 37 -21.87 -0.24 -7.64
C PRO A 37 -21.62 1.12 -6.96
N ASP A 38 -22.06 1.30 -5.72
CA ASP A 38 -21.92 2.50 -4.88
C ASP A 38 -20.80 2.40 -3.82
N GLU A 39 -20.10 1.27 -3.74
CA GLU A 39 -19.03 1.05 -2.76
C GLU A 39 -17.69 1.66 -3.22
N SER A 40 -17.10 2.51 -2.38
CA SER A 40 -15.74 3.04 -2.60
C SER A 40 -14.63 2.11 -2.09
N PHE A 41 -14.94 1.25 -1.12
CA PHE A 41 -14.04 0.27 -0.50
C PHE A 41 -14.73 -1.09 -0.40
N CYS A 42 -13.96 -2.16 -0.53
CA CYS A 42 -14.46 -3.52 -0.38
C CYS A 42 -14.84 -3.79 1.08
N GLY A 43 -16.10 -4.16 1.33
CA GLY A 43 -16.58 -4.51 2.67
C GLY A 43 -15.95 -5.77 3.28
N GLU A 44 -15.34 -6.64 2.47
CA GLU A 44 -14.69 -7.88 2.94
C GLU A 44 -13.20 -7.69 3.26
N CYS A 45 -12.45 -6.96 2.43
CA CYS A 45 -10.98 -6.85 2.57
C CYS A 45 -10.45 -5.42 2.72
N GLY A 46 -11.31 -4.42 2.71
CA GLY A 46 -10.96 -3.00 2.86
C GLY A 46 -10.25 -2.36 1.66
N ALA A 47 -10.06 -3.08 0.55
CA ALA A 47 -9.38 -2.53 -0.63
C ALA A 47 -10.20 -1.42 -1.30
N SER A 48 -9.54 -0.33 -1.72
CA SER A 48 -10.18 0.71 -2.53
C SER A 48 -10.66 0.14 -3.87
N LEU A 49 -11.88 0.48 -4.26
CA LEU A 49 -12.56 0.02 -5.48
C LEU A 49 -12.63 1.09 -6.57
N SER A 50 -12.42 2.35 -6.19
CA SER A 50 -12.19 3.40 -7.17
C SER A 50 -10.91 3.07 -7.94
N PRO A 51 -10.91 3.17 -9.28
CA PRO A 51 -9.69 3.37 -10.03
C PRO A 51 -9.22 4.80 -9.75
N THR A 52 -8.86 5.07 -8.49
CA THR A 52 -8.06 6.24 -8.22
C THR A 52 -6.73 5.92 -8.89
N ASN A 53 -6.47 6.65 -9.96
CA ASN A 53 -5.15 6.81 -10.51
C ASN A 53 -4.32 7.47 -9.40
N VAL A 54 -3.91 6.68 -8.41
CA VAL A 54 -3.07 7.10 -7.29
C VAL A 54 -1.65 6.80 -7.72
N ALA A 55 -1.07 7.78 -8.41
CA ALA A 55 0.16 8.30 -7.87
C ALA A 55 -0.18 8.85 -6.46
N LEU A 56 0.49 8.25 -5.48
CA LEU A 56 0.38 8.39 -4.03
C LEU A 56 -0.15 9.72 -3.51
N GLN A 57 -1.15 9.67 -2.62
CA GLN A 57 -1.28 10.67 -1.55
C GLN A 57 -1.80 10.00 -0.26
N THR A 58 -0.88 9.78 0.67
CA THR A 58 -1.19 9.55 2.09
C THR A 58 -1.34 10.92 2.76
N PRO A 59 -2.40 11.19 3.55
CA PRO A 59 -2.52 12.45 4.27
C PRO A 59 -1.72 12.38 5.58
N ALA A 60 -0.69 13.20 5.71
CA ALA A 60 -0.08 13.49 7.00
C ALA A 60 -0.64 14.82 7.51
N VAL A 61 -1.40 14.72 8.59
CA VAL A 61 -1.82 15.83 9.45
C VAL A 61 -0.58 16.40 10.14
N GLU A 62 -0.44 17.73 10.23
CA GLU A 62 -0.06 18.43 11.47
C GLU A 62 -0.09 19.98 11.36
N ILE A 63 -1.02 20.54 12.14
CA ILE A 63 -1.08 21.80 12.93
C ILE A 63 -0.16 23.00 12.59
N ALA A 64 -0.80 24.19 12.55
CA ALA A 64 -0.32 25.55 12.23
C ALA A 64 0.80 26.12 13.15
N PRO A 65 1.50 27.22 12.78
CA PRO A 65 0.92 28.56 12.98
C PRO A 65 1.30 29.66 11.96
N GLY A 66 0.33 30.52 11.62
CA GLY A 66 0.48 31.99 11.51
C GLY A 66 1.35 32.65 10.42
N LEU A 67 0.68 33.07 9.32
CA LEU A 67 0.89 34.31 8.51
C LEU A 67 2.18 34.47 7.64
N PRO A 68 2.16 35.31 6.57
CA PRO A 68 1.25 35.40 5.42
C PRO A 68 1.93 35.04 4.07
N LEU A 69 1.07 34.76 3.07
CA LEU A 69 1.37 34.52 1.66
C LEU A 69 2.43 35.46 1.03
N ILE A 70 3.44 34.84 0.42
CA ILE A 70 4.13 35.37 -0.76
C ILE A 70 3.90 34.36 -1.90
N THR A 71 3.38 34.84 -3.02
CA THR A 71 3.07 34.06 -4.22
C THR A 71 4.33 33.40 -4.75
N GLU A 72 4.42 32.08 -4.60
CA GLU A 72 5.52 31.30 -5.12
C GLU A 72 5.53 31.38 -6.65
N ARG A 73 6.63 31.95 -7.13
CA ARG A 73 7.12 31.85 -8.49
C ARG A 73 7.06 30.38 -8.91
N THR A 74 6.15 30.08 -9.84
CA THR A 74 6.02 28.77 -10.49
C THR A 74 7.38 28.32 -11.01
N VAL A 75 8.05 27.45 -10.27
CA VAL A 75 9.11 26.61 -10.83
C VAL A 75 8.37 25.57 -11.67
N PRO A 76 8.66 25.43 -12.97
CA PRO A 76 8.04 24.38 -13.77
C PRO A 76 8.35 23.06 -13.09
N SER A 77 7.30 22.34 -12.69
CA SER A 77 7.39 20.98 -12.21
C SER A 77 7.93 20.15 -13.38
N THR A 78 9.25 20.01 -13.47
CA THR A 78 9.83 18.90 -14.21
C THR A 78 9.35 17.67 -13.47
N THR A 79 8.36 17.00 -14.02
CA THR A 79 7.92 15.69 -13.58
C THR A 79 9.12 14.75 -13.68
N VAL A 80 9.87 14.61 -12.59
CA VAL A 80 10.86 13.55 -12.44
C VAL A 80 10.03 12.28 -12.25
N GLU A 81 9.74 11.63 -13.36
CA GLU A 81 9.11 10.32 -13.38
C GLU A 81 10.03 9.35 -12.61
N GLY A 82 9.54 8.84 -11.48
CA GLY A 82 10.35 8.05 -10.55
C GLY A 82 10.92 6.80 -11.22
N GLU A 83 12.23 6.56 -11.05
CA GLU A 83 12.93 5.40 -11.62
C GLU A 83 12.69 4.14 -10.76
N ARG A 84 12.28 3.02 -11.38
CA ARG A 84 12.24 1.71 -10.72
C ARG A 84 13.62 1.05 -10.82
N LYS A 85 14.36 1.00 -9.71
CA LYS A 85 15.64 0.28 -9.63
C LYS A 85 15.45 -1.12 -9.05
N THR A 86 16.04 -2.12 -9.71
CA THR A 86 16.17 -3.46 -9.15
C THR A 86 17.23 -3.44 -8.06
N VAL A 87 16.86 -3.85 -6.85
CA VAL A 87 17.77 -3.91 -5.69
C VAL A 87 17.95 -5.36 -5.24
N THR A 88 19.15 -5.69 -4.79
CA THR A 88 19.46 -6.97 -4.14
C THR A 88 19.38 -6.78 -2.64
N VAL A 89 18.59 -7.61 -1.95
CA VAL A 89 18.47 -7.60 -0.50
C VAL A 89 19.16 -8.85 0.05
N LEU A 90 20.10 -8.65 0.97
CA LEU A 90 20.74 -9.72 1.72
C LEU A 90 20.07 -9.84 3.08
N PHE A 91 19.65 -11.05 3.43
CA PHE A 91 19.14 -11.38 4.77
C PHE A 91 20.20 -12.18 5.52
N ALA A 92 20.58 -11.70 6.70
CA ALA A 92 21.51 -12.35 7.60
C ALA A 92 20.99 -12.25 9.03
N ASP A 93 21.24 -13.29 9.83
CA ASP A 93 20.77 -13.41 11.21
C ASP A 93 21.92 -13.70 12.18
N LEU A 94 21.78 -13.21 13.42
CA LEU A 94 22.71 -13.47 14.51
C LEU A 94 22.27 -14.72 15.27
N LYS A 95 23.02 -15.81 15.10
CA LYS A 95 22.75 -17.09 15.77
C LYS A 95 22.68 -16.92 17.29
N GLY A 96 21.59 -17.40 17.90
CA GLY A 96 21.41 -17.41 19.35
C GLY A 96 20.93 -16.09 19.95
N SER A 97 20.73 -15.05 19.14
CA SER A 97 20.24 -13.74 19.58
C SER A 97 18.90 -13.83 20.31
N THR A 98 17.98 -14.68 19.83
CA THR A 98 16.67 -14.88 20.45
C THR A 98 16.76 -15.49 21.84
N GLU A 99 17.67 -16.45 22.06
CA GLU A 99 17.85 -17.06 23.38
C GLU A 99 18.53 -16.10 24.34
N LEU A 100 19.53 -15.36 23.86
CA LEU A 100 20.22 -14.32 24.62
C LEU A 100 19.24 -13.26 25.13
N MET A 101 18.33 -12.75 24.29
CA MET A 101 17.44 -11.64 24.66
C MET A 101 16.31 -12.01 25.63
N ARG A 102 16.07 -13.30 25.93
CA ARG A 102 14.92 -13.72 26.75
C ARG A 102 14.97 -13.20 28.18
N ASP A 103 16.15 -13.23 28.77
CA ASP A 103 16.35 -12.97 30.20
C ASP A 103 17.13 -11.67 30.45
N LEU A 104 17.42 -10.91 29.39
CA LEU A 104 18.13 -9.64 29.47
C LEU A 104 17.18 -8.45 29.33
N ASP A 105 17.51 -7.41 30.08
CA ASP A 105 16.93 -6.08 29.90
C ASP A 105 17.23 -5.54 28.49
N PRO A 106 16.28 -4.86 27.81
CA PRO A 106 16.43 -4.46 26.41
C PRO A 106 17.68 -3.62 26.12
N GLU A 107 18.03 -2.70 27.02
CA GLU A 107 19.18 -1.81 26.91
C GLU A 107 20.49 -2.60 26.96
N VAL A 108 20.54 -3.63 27.81
CA VAL A 108 21.71 -4.51 27.95
C VAL A 108 21.82 -5.45 26.76
N ALA A 109 20.70 -6.02 26.32
CA ALA A 109 20.65 -6.85 25.11
C ALA A 109 21.15 -6.07 23.89
N GLN A 110 20.70 -4.84 23.70
CA GLN A 110 21.11 -3.97 22.61
C GLN A 110 22.61 -3.68 22.65
N ALA A 111 23.16 -3.34 23.83
CA ALA A 111 24.59 -3.10 23.99
C ALA A 111 25.47 -4.30 23.61
N ILE A 112 24.94 -5.53 23.68
CA ILE A 112 25.65 -6.76 23.29
C ILE A 112 25.46 -7.07 21.78
N VAL A 113 24.26 -6.85 21.25
CA VAL A 113 23.90 -7.20 19.86
C VAL A 113 24.47 -6.18 18.86
N ASP A 114 24.42 -4.89 19.18
CA ASP A 114 24.80 -3.81 18.26
C ASP A 114 26.24 -3.92 17.73
N PRO A 115 27.27 -4.22 18.54
CA PRO A 115 28.63 -4.40 18.03
C PRO A 115 28.74 -5.53 17.00
N ALA A 116 28.07 -6.65 17.22
CA ALA A 116 28.08 -7.79 16.31
C ALA A 116 27.33 -7.46 15.00
N PHE A 117 26.21 -6.74 15.11
CA PHE A 117 25.46 -6.26 13.95
C PHE A 117 26.29 -5.28 13.10
N ASN A 118 27.00 -4.34 13.72
CA ASN A 118 27.83 -3.37 13.00
C ASN A 118 28.96 -4.05 12.21
N ILE A 119 29.63 -5.05 12.80
CA ILE A 119 30.65 -5.85 12.08
C ILE A 119 30.03 -6.56 10.87
N MET A 120 28.82 -7.10 11.02
CA MET A 120 28.09 -7.75 9.94
C MET A 120 27.75 -6.77 8.82
N VAL A 121 27.38 -5.52 9.13
CA VAL A 121 27.12 -4.47 8.12
C VAL A 121 28.41 -4.08 7.40
N ASP A 122 29.47 -3.76 8.15
CA ASP A 122 30.75 -3.31 7.59
C ASP A 122 31.37 -4.35 6.64
N ALA A 123 31.20 -5.64 6.92
CA ALA A 123 31.69 -6.72 6.05
C ALA A 123 31.01 -6.79 4.67
N HIS A 124 29.83 -6.20 4.51
CA HIS A 124 29.05 -6.25 3.25
C HIS A 124 28.98 -4.91 2.52
N VAL A 125 29.40 -3.82 3.16
CA VAL A 125 29.53 -2.49 2.55
C VAL A 125 30.97 -2.34 2.05
N SER A 126 31.27 -2.86 0.87
CA SER A 126 32.53 -2.64 0.14
C SER A 126 32.27 -2.43 -1.35
#